data_AF-A0A9E5YM18-F1
#
_entry.id   AF-A0A9E5YM18-F1
#
_cell.length_a   1.000
_cell.length_b   1.000
_cell.length_c   1.000
_cell.angle_alpha   90.00
_cell.angle_beta   90.00
_cell.angle_gamma   90.00
#
_symmetry.space_group_name_H-M   'P 1'
#
loop_
_entity.id
_entity.type
_entity.pdbx_description
1 polymer ?
#
loop_
_entity_poly.entity_id
_entity_poly.type
_entity_poly.pdbx_seq_one_letter_code
_entity_poly.pdbx_strand_id
1 'polypeptide(L)'
;MKQDATKRAIHRVRILKGLMGKLEAGIQDKSYCVDLLNQSLAIQKALKSLDAHLLDQHLNSCVKSHMTKGSKSEHLREELLKIYKLSRKNS
;
A
#
# COMPACT_ATOMS: atom_id res chain seq x y z
N MET A 1 -1.46 -8.31 -12.53
CA MET A 1 -2.51 -8.28 -11.49
C MET A 1 -3.87 -8.56 -12.12
N LYS A 2 -4.80 -9.22 -11.42
CA LYS A 2 -6.18 -9.40 -11.92
C LYS A 2 -6.87 -8.03 -12.07
N GLN A 3 -7.75 -7.87 -13.05
CA GLN A 3 -8.39 -6.58 -13.37
C GLN A 3 -9.11 -5.93 -12.17
N ASP A 4 -9.80 -6.72 -11.34
CA ASP A 4 -10.50 -6.20 -10.16
C ASP A 4 -9.55 -5.74 -9.03
N ALA A 5 -8.41 -6.39 -8.88
CA ALA A 5 -7.41 -5.99 -7.88
C ALA A 5 -6.74 -4.65 -8.26
N THR A 6 -6.53 -4.44 -9.56
CA THR A 6 -6.06 -3.16 -10.11
C THR A 6 -7.08 -2.05 -9.85
N LYS A 7 -8.37 -2.28 -10.11
CA LYS A 7 -9.44 -1.30 -9.83
C LYS A 7 -9.46 -0.90 -8.34
N ARG A 8 -9.36 -1.86 -7.42
CA ARG A 8 -9.32 -1.59 -5.97
C ARG A 8 -8.08 -0.79 -5.55
N ALA A 9 -6.91 -1.10 -6.10
CA ALA A 9 -5.69 -0.35 -5.83
C ALA A 9 -5.81 1.11 -6.31
N ILE A 10 -6.31 1.32 -7.54
CA ILE A 10 -6.53 2.67 -8.10
C ILE A 10 -7.55 3.45 -7.27
N HIS A 11 -8.63 2.82 -6.80
CA HIS A 11 -9.61 3.47 -5.93
C HIS A 11 -8.95 3.99 -4.63
N ARG A 12 -8.11 3.18 -3.98
CA ARG A 12 -7.36 3.58 -2.77
C ARG A 12 -6.39 4.72 -3.05
N VAL A 13 -5.70 4.70 -4.20
CA VAL A 13 -4.83 5.82 -4.63
C VAL A 13 -5.64 7.11 -4.82
N ARG A 14 -6.84 7.06 -5.38
CA ARG A 14 -7.72 8.24 -5.52
C ARG A 14 -8.11 8.83 -4.17
N ILE A 15 -8.39 7.98 -3.17
CA ILE A 15 -8.65 8.44 -1.80
C ILE A 15 -7.42 9.15 -1.23
N LEU A 16 -6.22 8.56 -1.37
CA LEU A 16 -4.97 9.18 -0.93
C LEU A 16 -4.73 10.55 -1.56
N LYS A 17 -5.01 10.70 -2.87
CA LYS A 17 -4.93 12.01 -3.55
C LYS A 17 -5.87 13.05 -2.93
N GLY A 18 -7.10 12.66 -2.61
CA GLY A 18 -8.05 13.55 -1.93
C GLY A 18 -7.59 13.96 -0.54
N LEU A 19 -7.02 13.02 0.24
CA LEU A 19 -6.46 13.32 1.56
C LEU A 19 -5.25 14.25 1.47
N MET A 20 -4.38 14.06 0.48
CA MET A 20 -3.24 14.95 0.21
C MET A 20 -3.69 16.37 -0.12
N GLY A 21 -4.67 16.52 -1.02
CA GLY A 21 -5.19 17.84 -1.37
C GLY A 21 -5.83 18.55 -0.17
N LYS A 22 -6.50 17.82 0.73
CA LYS A 22 -7.03 18.38 1.97
C LYS A 22 -5.93 18.87 2.91
N LEU A 23 -4.86 18.10 3.06
CA LEU A 23 -3.72 18.50 3.89
C LEU A 23 -3.02 19.74 3.32
N GLU A 24 -2.81 19.77 2.01
CA GLU A 24 -2.23 20.92 1.31
C GLU A 24 -3.06 22.19 1.53
N ALA A 25 -4.37 22.13 1.30
CA ALA A 25 -5.27 23.24 1.54
C ALA A 25 -5.24 23.69 3.01
N GLY A 26 -5.28 22.75 3.96
CA GLY A 26 -5.19 23.07 5.39
C GLY A 26 -3.90 23.79 5.77
N ILE A 27 -2.77 23.42 5.17
CA ILE A 27 -1.47 24.09 5.38
C ILE A 27 -1.52 25.51 4.81
N GLN A 28 -2.04 25.69 3.60
CA GLN A 28 -2.18 27.00 2.95
C GLN A 28 -3.05 27.94 3.79
N ASP A 29 -4.14 27.41 4.34
CA ASP A 29 -5.09 28.14 5.19
C ASP A 29 -4.59 28.36 6.62
N LYS A 30 -3.38 27.91 6.96
CA LYS A 30 -2.79 27.97 8.32
C LYS A 30 -3.72 27.36 9.38
N SER A 31 -4.33 26.24 9.04
CA SER A 31 -5.21 25.48 9.94
C SER A 31 -4.48 25.07 11.22
N TYR A 32 -5.25 24.79 12.27
CA TYR A 32 -4.71 24.41 13.56
C TYR A 32 -3.80 23.17 13.48
N CYS A 33 -2.64 23.24 14.12
CA CYS A 33 -1.59 22.23 13.99
C CYS A 33 -2.06 20.81 14.32
N VAL A 34 -2.96 20.65 15.30
CA VAL A 34 -3.50 19.33 15.68
C VAL A 34 -4.36 18.74 14.55
N ASP A 35 -5.09 19.57 13.81
CA ASP A 35 -5.89 19.11 12.68
C ASP A 35 -5.01 18.67 11.51
N LEU A 36 -3.94 19.40 11.23
CA LEU A 36 -2.94 19.01 10.23
C LEU A 36 -2.26 17.68 10.60
N LEU A 37 -1.94 17.49 11.90
CA LEU A 37 -1.40 16.22 12.40
C LEU A 37 -2.42 15.07 12.22
N ASN A 38 -3.70 15.30 12.52
CA ASN A 38 -4.75 14.31 12.31
C ASN A 38 -4.92 13.93 10.83
N GLN A 39 -4.87 14.93 9.93
CA GLN A 39 -4.90 14.70 8.48
C GLN A 39 -3.70 13.88 8.00
N SER A 40 -2.49 14.20 8.50
CA SER A 40 -1.28 13.43 8.22
C SER A 40 -1.39 11.97 8.71
N LEU A 41 -1.93 11.74 9.90
CA LEU A 41 -2.18 10.38 10.41
C LEU A 41 -3.21 9.61 9.57
N ALA A 42 -4.25 10.29 9.06
CA ALA A 42 -5.22 9.68 8.17
C ALA A 42 -4.58 9.21 6.85
N ILE A 43 -3.68 10.02 6.29
CA ILE A 43 -2.88 9.67 5.12
C ILE A 43 -2.05 8.41 5.40
N GLN A 44 -1.31 8.37 6.51
CA GLN A 44 -0.47 7.23 6.85
C GLN A 44 -1.29 5.93 6.95
N LYS A 45 -2.47 5.99 7.58
CA LYS A 45 -3.40 4.85 7.66
C LYS A 45 -3.90 4.41 6.28
N ALA A 46 -4.26 5.36 5.43
CA ALA A 46 -4.70 5.07 4.07
C ALA A 46 -3.59 4.42 3.23
N LEU A 47 -2.34 4.89 3.38
CA LEU A 47 -1.17 4.32 2.70
C LEU A 47 -0.90 2.90 3.17
N LYS A 48 -0.88 2.66 4.49
CA LYS A 48 -0.75 1.30 5.07
C LYS A 48 -1.82 0.34 4.52
N SER A 49 -3.05 0.84 4.33
CA SER A 49 -4.15 0.04 3.76
C SER A 49 -3.96 -0.28 2.27
N LEU A 50 -3.36 0.63 1.49
CA LEU A 50 -2.96 0.36 0.11
C LEU A 50 -1.83 -0.67 0.05
N ASP A 51 -0.80 -0.51 0.87
CA ASP A 51 0.34 -1.44 0.93
C ASP A 51 -0.11 -2.86 1.24
N ALA A 52 -0.99 -3.04 2.23
CA ALA A 52 -1.55 -4.34 2.58
C ALA A 52 -2.32 -4.97 1.40
N HIS A 53 -3.10 -4.18 0.67
CA HIS A 53 -3.84 -4.66 -0.51
C HIS A 53 -2.91 -5.05 -1.67
N LEU A 54 -1.87 -4.26 -1.94
CA LEU A 54 -0.88 -4.57 -2.97
C LEU A 54 -0.10 -5.84 -2.61
N LEU A 55 0.25 -5.99 -1.34
CA LEU A 55 0.96 -7.16 -0.85
C LEU A 55 0.11 -8.44 -0.94
N ASP A 56 -1.14 -8.40 -0.45
CA ASP A 56 -2.05 -9.54 -0.57
C ASP A 56 -2.22 -9.97 -2.04
N GLN A 57 -2.42 -9.02 -2.94
CA GLN A 57 -2.53 -9.31 -4.36
C GLN A 57 -1.24 -9.91 -4.95
N HIS A 58 -0.08 -9.43 -4.52
CA HIS A 58 1.21 -9.95 -4.95
C HIS A 58 1.38 -11.41 -4.49
N LEU A 59 1.14 -11.69 -3.21
CA LEU A 59 1.20 -13.05 -2.65
C LEU A 59 0.22 -13.99 -3.38
N ASN A 60 -1.02 -13.54 -3.60
CA ASN A 60 -2.05 -14.35 -4.26
C ASN A 60 -1.79 -14.62 -5.75
N SER A 61 -0.94 -13.84 -6.42
CA SER A 61 -0.66 -13.99 -7.86
C SER A 61 0.73 -14.55 -8.18
N CYS A 62 1.79 -14.05 -7.55
CA CYS A 62 3.15 -14.57 -7.73
C CYS A 62 3.29 -15.96 -7.08
N VAL A 63 2.99 -16.10 -5.80
CA VAL A 63 3.20 -17.38 -5.08
C VAL A 63 2.37 -18.51 -5.71
N LYS A 64 1.10 -18.24 -6.03
CA LYS A 64 0.20 -19.23 -6.66
C LYS A 64 0.66 -19.65 -8.05
N SER A 65 1.25 -18.75 -8.83
CA SER A 65 1.77 -19.06 -10.17
C SER A 65 3.12 -19.77 -10.13
N HIS A 66 3.96 -19.48 -9.12
CA HIS A 66 5.25 -20.15 -8.91
C HIS A 66 5.10 -21.57 -8.37
N MET A 67 4.13 -21.83 -7.47
CA MET A 67 3.86 -23.18 -6.95
C MET A 67 3.30 -24.12 -8.02
N THR A 68 2.49 -23.61 -8.95
CA THR A 68 1.85 -24.41 -10.01
C THR A 68 2.78 -24.71 -11.19
N LYS A 69 3.81 -23.89 -11.41
CA LYS A 69 4.76 -24.03 -12.54
C LYS A 69 6.04 -24.80 -12.19
N GLY A 70 6.15 -25.38 -11.00
CA GLY A 70 7.35 -26.12 -10.58
C GLY A 70 8.62 -25.27 -10.55
N SER A 71 8.50 -23.94 -10.45
CA SER A 71 9.64 -23.02 -10.49
C SER A 71 10.46 -23.07 -9.20
N LYS A 72 11.79 -22.96 -9.34
CA LYS A 72 12.81 -23.08 -8.28
C LYS A 72 12.42 -22.34 -7.00
N SER A 73 12.35 -23.06 -5.88
CA SER A 73 11.96 -22.57 -4.55
C SER A 73 12.75 -21.35 -4.06
N GLU A 74 13.99 -21.18 -4.53
CA GLU A 74 14.85 -20.06 -4.16
C GLU A 74 14.29 -18.69 -4.58
N HIS A 75 13.69 -18.58 -5.77
CA HIS A 75 13.19 -17.29 -6.23
C HIS A 75 11.97 -16.82 -5.42
N LEU A 76 11.12 -17.76 -5.03
CA LEU A 76 9.98 -17.52 -4.15
C LEU A 76 10.44 -17.14 -2.74
N ARG A 77 11.47 -17.81 -2.22
CA ARG A 77 12.08 -17.52 -0.91
C ARG A 77 12.64 -16.09 -0.87
N GLU A 78 13.39 -15.68 -1.89
CA GLU A 78 13.93 -14.31 -1.98
C GLU A 78 12.83 -13.24 -2.06
N GLU A 79 11.77 -13.50 -2.82
CA GLU A 79 10.64 -12.58 -2.97
C GLU A 79 9.89 -12.40 -1.64
N LEU A 80 9.61 -13.51 -0.93
CA LEU A 80 9.02 -13.47 0.41
C LEU A 80 9.91 -12.76 1.44
N LEU A 81 11.23 -12.94 1.37
CA LEU A 81 12.18 -12.21 2.24
C LEU A 81 12.20 -10.70 1.94
N LYS A 82 12.11 -10.29 0.67
CA LYS A 82 12.01 -8.87 0.29
C LYS A 82 10.73 -8.24 0.86
N ILE A 83 9.60 -8.92 0.71
CA ILE A 83 8.30 -8.52 1.28
C ILE A 83 8.38 -8.37 2.80
N TYR A 84 8.91 -9.37 3.50
CA TYR A 84 9.01 -9.36 4.95
C TYR A 84 9.87 -8.20 5.46
N LYS A 85 10.97 -7.89 4.77
CA LYS A 85 11.80 -6.72 5.06
C LYS A 85 11.05 -5.40 4.85
N LEU A 86 10.26 -5.29 3.78
CA LEU A 86 9.43 -4.10 3.51
C LEU A 86 8.36 -3.91 4.59
N SER A 87 7.68 -4.97 5.02
CA SER A 87 6.67 -4.91 6.08
C SER A 87 7.23 -4.48 7.44
N ARG A 88 8.49 -4.85 7.75
CA ARG A 88 9.11 -4.53 9.04
C ARG A 88 9.63 -3.09 9.15
N LYS A 89 9.92 -2.44 8.02
CA LYS A 89 10.44 -1.06 7.97
C LYS A 89 9.38 0.00 8.34
N ASN A 90 8.11 -0.40 8.38
CA ASN A 90 6.94 0.44 8.64
C ASN A 90 6.28 0.19 10.01
N SER A 91 6.92 -0.62 10.88
CA SER A 91 6.53 -0.88 12.28
C SER A 91 7.29 0.04 13.23
#